data_AF-A0A3A4WCN3-F1
#
_entry.id   AF-A0A3A4WCN3-F1
#
_cell.length_a   1.000
_cell.length_b   1.000
_cell.length_c   1.000
_cell.angle_alpha   90.00
_cell.angle_beta   90.00
_cell.angle_gamma   90.00
#
_symmetry.space_group_name_H-M   'P 1'
#
loop_
_entity.id
_entity.type
_entity.pdbx_description
1 polymer ?
#
loop_
_entity_poly.entity_id
_entity_poly.type
_entity_poly.pdbx_seq_one_letter_code
_entity_poly.pdbx_strand_id
1 'polypeptide(L)'
;MGSDPLAPYKNIIDDCMYPDIYSKKPIQISKAKKAISNYSKAVGDPVGEVELMVFFVERGNSFTLNFGDMDEDFYDALNRMYQRVIKKVLYLPQEYKKTFQKRLKNILMSSSGMGWGYHDMLYEDYYSAFPE
;
A
#
# COMPACT_ATOMS: atom_id res chain seq x y z
N MET A 1 -12.31 -18.65 18.91
CA MET A 1 -12.39 -17.56 17.92
C MET A 1 -11.03 -16.90 17.89
N GLY A 2 -10.19 -17.23 16.91
CA GLY A 2 -8.85 -16.64 16.79
C GLY A 2 -8.99 -15.19 16.32
N SER A 3 -8.35 -14.26 17.04
CA SER A 3 -8.26 -12.86 16.61
C SER A 3 -7.61 -12.77 15.22
N ASP A 4 -8.16 -11.97 14.32
CA ASP A 4 -7.51 -11.64 13.04
C ASP A 4 -6.11 -11.06 13.32
N PRO A 5 -5.02 -11.77 12.95
CA PRO A 5 -3.66 -11.33 13.26
C PRO A 5 -3.26 -10.06 12.50
N LEU A 6 -3.99 -9.67 11.45
CA LEU A 6 -3.72 -8.47 10.66
C LEU A 6 -4.33 -7.21 11.26
N ALA A 7 -5.47 -7.33 11.94
CA ALA A 7 -6.28 -6.20 12.39
C ALA A 7 -5.47 -5.14 13.20
N PRO A 8 -4.62 -5.52 14.18
CA PRO A 8 -3.84 -4.54 14.93
C PRO A 8 -2.87 -3.75 14.03
N TYR A 9 -2.28 -4.41 13.03
CA TYR A 9 -1.33 -3.78 12.11
C TYR A 9 -2.03 -2.91 11.07
N LYS A 10 -3.20 -3.34 10.58
CA LYS A 10 -4.06 -2.51 9.71
C LYS A 10 -4.46 -1.22 10.43
N ASN A 11 -4.89 -1.28 11.69
CA ASN A 11 -5.25 -0.08 12.45
C ASN A 11 -4.06 0.89 12.57
N ILE A 12 -2.85 0.38 12.85
CA ILE A 12 -1.65 1.23 12.89
C ILE A 12 -1.37 1.87 11.53
N ILE A 13 -1.47 1.11 10.44
CA ILE A 13 -1.22 1.61 9.08
C ILE A 13 -2.27 2.66 8.71
N ASP A 14 -3.55 2.42 9.02
CA ASP A 14 -4.64 3.36 8.77
C ASP A 14 -4.41 4.69 9.47
N ASP A 15 -4.18 4.67 10.79
CA ASP A 15 -3.88 5.86 11.59
C ASP A 15 -2.65 6.64 11.09
N CYS A 16 -1.69 5.94 10.46
CA CYS A 16 -0.44 6.56 9.99
C CYS A 16 -0.54 7.09 8.56
N MET A 17 -1.27 6.42 7.67
CA MET A 17 -1.34 6.75 6.24
C MET A 17 -2.60 7.53 5.87
N TYR A 18 -3.64 7.43 6.69
CA TYR A 18 -4.88 8.16 6.57
C TYR A 18 -5.25 8.75 7.95
N PRO A 19 -4.42 9.66 8.51
CA PRO A 19 -4.71 10.25 9.80
C PRO A 19 -5.98 11.12 9.72
N ASP A 20 -6.69 11.22 10.84
CA ASP A 20 -7.73 12.22 11.00
C ASP A 20 -7.13 13.63 10.84
N ILE A 21 -7.56 14.35 9.80
CA ILE A 21 -7.07 15.69 9.45
C ILE A 21 -7.31 16.73 10.57
N TYR A 22 -8.28 16.49 11.46
CA TYR A 22 -8.55 17.36 12.61
C TYR A 22 -7.60 17.08 13.79
N SER A 23 -6.93 15.92 13.81
CA SER A 23 -6.13 15.46 14.94
C SER A 23 -4.72 16.08 15.02
N LYS A 24 -4.35 16.97 14.08
CA LYS A 24 -2.98 17.54 13.91
C LYS A 24 -1.86 16.49 13.77
N LYS A 25 -2.20 15.21 13.57
CA LYS A 25 -1.21 14.14 13.39
C LYS A 25 -0.74 14.15 11.94
N PRO A 26 0.57 14.27 11.68
CA PRO A 26 1.09 14.13 10.33
C PRO A 26 1.01 12.66 9.90
N ILE A 27 1.11 12.45 8.59
CA ILE A 27 1.35 11.12 8.03
C ILE A 27 2.67 10.56 8.58
N GLN A 28 2.66 9.28 8.97
CA GLN A 28 3.77 8.61 9.64
C GLN A 28 4.24 7.37 8.86
N ILE A 29 4.79 7.59 7.67
CA ILE A 29 5.26 6.54 6.74
C ILE A 29 6.17 5.51 7.43
N SER A 30 7.16 5.98 8.19
CA SER A 30 8.13 5.11 8.88
C SER A 30 7.45 4.20 9.91
N LYS A 31 6.43 4.70 10.61
CA LYS A 31 5.67 3.93 11.60
C LYS A 31 4.78 2.88 10.93
N ALA A 32 4.13 3.22 9.82
CA ALA A 32 3.35 2.27 9.04
C ALA A 32 4.24 1.15 8.45
N LYS A 33 5.41 1.50 7.89
CA LYS A 33 6.41 0.53 7.42
C LYS A 33 6.91 -0.38 8.56
N LYS A 34 7.09 0.17 9.76
CA LYS A 34 7.48 -0.60 10.95
C LYS A 34 6.38 -1.59 11.36
N ALA A 35 5.10 -1.22 11.25
CA ALA A 35 3.99 -2.14 11.52
C ALA A 35 4.03 -3.37 10.60
N ILE A 36 4.26 -3.17 9.29
CA ILE A 36 4.43 -4.25 8.31
C ILE A 36 5.62 -5.15 8.70
N SER A 37 6.77 -4.55 9.03
CA SER A 37 7.96 -5.31 9.44
C SER A 37 7.74 -6.11 10.72
N ASN A 38 7.02 -5.54 11.69
CA ASN A 38 6.69 -6.23 12.94
C ASN A 38 5.76 -7.42 12.68
N TYR A 39 4.74 -7.28 11.83
CA TYR A 39 3.89 -8.40 11.42
C TYR A 39 4.70 -9.52 10.78
N SER A 40 5.56 -9.17 9.80
CA SER A 40 6.41 -10.14 9.10
C SER A 40 7.31 -10.91 10.07
N LYS A 41 7.84 -10.27 11.12
CA LYS A 41 8.65 -10.92 12.16
C LYS A 41 7.84 -11.78 13.13
N ALA A 42 6.64 -11.34 13.50
CA ALA A 42 5.82 -11.99 14.53
C ALA A 42 5.01 -13.18 13.97
N VAL A 43 4.48 -13.04 12.76
CA VAL A 43 3.57 -14.01 12.14
C VAL A 43 4.27 -14.79 11.02
N GLY A 44 5.11 -14.13 10.23
CA GLY A 44 5.86 -14.78 9.14
C GLY A 44 5.03 -15.23 7.95
N ASP A 45 3.76 -14.84 7.85
CA ASP A 45 2.89 -15.17 6.72
C ASP A 45 3.10 -14.21 5.52
N PRO A 46 3.58 -14.70 4.36
CA PRO A 46 3.80 -13.87 3.18
C PRO A 46 2.53 -13.23 2.61
N VAL A 47 1.39 -13.92 2.69
CA VAL A 47 0.12 -13.40 2.14
C VAL A 47 -0.35 -12.21 2.97
N GLY A 48 -0.33 -12.33 4.30
CA GLY A 48 -0.64 -11.25 5.22
C GLY A 48 0.35 -10.08 5.14
N GLU A 49 1.63 -10.33 4.88
CA GLU A 49 2.59 -9.24 4.64
C GLU A 49 2.20 -8.43 3.38
N VAL A 50 1.89 -9.12 2.28
CA VAL A 50 1.42 -8.48 1.04
C VAL A 50 0.10 -7.73 1.27
N GLU A 51 -0.81 -8.30 2.06
CA GLU A 51 -2.07 -7.65 2.44
C GLU A 51 -1.83 -6.30 3.13
N LEU A 52 -0.92 -6.25 4.11
CA LEU A 52 -0.59 -5.00 4.81
C LEU A 52 0.13 -3.98 3.91
N MET A 53 0.99 -4.47 3.01
CA MET A 53 1.70 -3.59 2.07
C MET A 53 0.76 -2.99 1.01
N VAL A 54 -0.21 -3.75 0.50
CA VAL A 54 -1.26 -3.23 -0.39
C VAL A 54 -2.11 -2.21 0.36
N PHE A 55 -2.54 -2.55 1.58
CA PHE A 55 -3.33 -1.64 2.40
C PHE A 55 -2.60 -0.31 2.66
N PHE A 56 -1.29 -0.33 2.93
CA PHE A 56 -0.47 0.88 3.03
C PHE A 56 -0.60 1.79 1.80
N VAL A 57 -0.51 1.22 0.59
CA VAL A 57 -0.61 2.01 -0.65
C VAL A 57 -2.04 2.49 -0.88
N GLU A 58 -3.05 1.65 -0.62
CA GLU A 58 -4.46 2.02 -0.73
C GLU A 58 -4.80 3.20 0.18
N ARG A 59 -4.30 3.22 1.42
CA ARG A 59 -4.55 4.31 2.37
C ARG A 59 -3.86 5.60 1.96
N GLY A 60 -2.60 5.54 1.52
CA GLY A 60 -1.90 6.71 0.99
C GLY A 60 -2.59 7.30 -0.26
N ASN A 61 -2.92 6.45 -1.23
CA ASN A 61 -3.64 6.86 -2.45
C ASN A 61 -5.01 7.48 -2.13
N SER A 62 -5.75 6.85 -1.22
CA SER A 62 -7.06 7.36 -0.77
C SER A 62 -6.95 8.70 -0.04
N PHE A 63 -5.87 8.90 0.72
CA PHE A 63 -5.62 10.17 1.40
C PHE A 63 -5.47 11.30 0.38
N THR A 64 -4.63 11.11 -0.65
CA THR A 64 -4.48 12.06 -1.75
C THR A 64 -5.82 12.37 -2.43
N LEU A 65 -6.61 11.34 -2.75
CA LEU A 65 -7.93 11.52 -3.39
C LEU A 65 -8.88 12.40 -2.58
N ASN A 66 -8.86 12.25 -1.26
CA ASN A 66 -9.85 12.87 -0.39
C ASN A 66 -9.41 14.25 0.13
N PHE A 67 -8.10 14.51 0.21
CA PHE A 67 -7.56 15.70 0.87
C PHE A 67 -6.57 16.52 0.03
N GLY A 68 -6.22 16.05 -1.17
CA GLY A 68 -5.33 16.74 -2.09
C GLY A 68 -3.90 16.21 -2.09
N ASP A 69 -3.07 16.80 -2.95
CA ASP A 69 -1.70 16.36 -3.19
C ASP A 69 -0.79 16.49 -1.96
N MET A 70 0.20 15.61 -1.92
CA MET A 70 1.27 15.54 -0.92
C MET A 70 2.63 15.90 -1.52
N ASP A 71 3.67 15.83 -0.72
CA ASP A 71 5.06 16.05 -1.16
C ASP A 71 5.64 14.86 -1.94
N GLU A 72 6.79 15.09 -2.58
CA GLU A 72 7.52 14.07 -3.36
C GLU A 72 7.86 12.84 -2.51
N ASP A 73 8.38 13.05 -1.30
CA ASP A 73 8.79 11.98 -0.38
C ASP A 73 7.64 11.00 -0.05
N PHE A 74 6.42 11.51 0.04
CA PHE A 74 5.23 10.69 0.21
C PHE A 74 4.98 9.78 -0.99
N TYR A 75 4.97 10.33 -2.21
CA TYR A 75 4.76 9.53 -3.42
C TYR A 75 5.89 8.55 -3.68
N ASP A 76 7.13 8.95 -3.40
CA ASP A 76 8.31 8.08 -3.43
C ASP A 76 8.13 6.86 -2.53
N ALA A 77 7.57 7.06 -1.33
CA ALA A 77 7.28 5.96 -0.42
C ALA A 77 6.16 5.04 -0.94
N LEU A 78 5.13 5.57 -1.58
CA LEU A 78 4.05 4.78 -2.19
C LEU A 78 4.56 3.96 -3.38
N ASN A 79 5.28 4.58 -4.31
CA ASN A 79 5.90 3.92 -5.48
C ASN A 79 6.82 2.78 -5.05
N ARG A 80 7.75 3.04 -4.12
CA ARG A 80 8.66 2.00 -3.60
C ARG A 80 7.90 0.86 -2.92
N MET A 81 6.79 1.14 -2.24
CA MET A 81 5.97 0.08 -1.63
C MET A 81 5.23 -0.73 -2.71
N TYR A 82 4.62 -0.06 -3.69
CA TYR A 82 3.90 -0.68 -4.79
C TYR A 82 4.79 -1.63 -5.60
N GLN A 83 6.01 -1.22 -5.94
CA GLN A 83 7.02 -2.07 -6.57
C GLN A 83 7.35 -3.31 -5.74
N ARG A 84 7.51 -3.16 -4.41
CA ARG A 84 7.77 -4.29 -3.52
C ARG A 84 6.56 -5.23 -3.44
N VAL A 85 5.34 -4.70 -3.47
CA VAL A 85 4.13 -5.51 -3.53
C VAL A 85 4.11 -6.33 -4.81
N ILE A 86 4.30 -5.71 -5.97
CA ILE A 86 4.35 -6.39 -7.27
C ILE A 86 5.33 -7.56 -7.22
N LYS A 87 6.57 -7.30 -6.79
CA LYS A 87 7.61 -8.32 -6.66
C LYS A 87 7.14 -9.49 -5.79
N LYS A 88 6.53 -9.24 -4.63
CA LYS A 88 6.03 -10.31 -3.75
C LYS A 88 4.83 -11.05 -4.34
N VAL A 89 3.89 -10.35 -4.94
CA VAL A 89 2.70 -10.94 -5.58
C VAL A 89 3.11 -11.94 -6.66
N LEU A 90 4.15 -11.64 -7.45
CA LEU A 90 4.66 -12.57 -8.47
C LEU A 90 5.13 -13.92 -7.91
N TYR A 91 5.49 -14.00 -6.63
CA TYR A 91 5.89 -15.26 -5.95
C TYR A 91 4.76 -15.94 -5.16
N LEU A 92 3.57 -15.33 -5.03
CA LEU A 92 2.45 -15.95 -4.32
C LEU A 92 1.76 -17.05 -5.13
N PRO A 93 1.00 -17.96 -4.52
CA PRO A 93 0.12 -18.88 -5.23
C PRO A 93 -0.92 -18.16 -6.11
N GLN A 94 -1.31 -18.78 -7.22
CA GLN A 94 -2.18 -18.17 -8.24
C GLN A 94 -3.52 -17.65 -7.70
N GLU A 95 -4.07 -18.31 -6.67
CA GLU A 95 -5.32 -17.93 -6.01
C GLU A 95 -5.25 -16.53 -5.36
N TYR A 96 -4.07 -16.15 -4.83
CA TYR A 96 -3.85 -14.83 -4.24
C TYR A 96 -3.44 -13.78 -5.27
N LYS A 97 -2.70 -14.20 -6.32
CA LYS A 97 -2.21 -13.27 -7.36
C LYS A 97 -3.32 -12.43 -7.97
N LYS A 98 -4.41 -13.07 -8.40
CA LYS A 98 -5.53 -12.38 -9.06
C LYS A 98 -6.15 -11.31 -8.16
N THR A 99 -6.31 -11.61 -6.87
CA THR A 99 -6.88 -10.69 -5.88
C THR A 99 -6.00 -9.46 -5.71
N PHE A 100 -4.69 -9.64 -5.56
CA PHE A 100 -3.77 -8.51 -5.40
C PHE A 100 -3.55 -7.74 -6.69
N GLN A 101 -3.46 -8.40 -7.85
CA GLN A 101 -3.42 -7.74 -9.16
C GLN A 101 -4.60 -6.79 -9.36
N LYS A 102 -5.82 -7.24 -9.05
CA LYS A 102 -7.01 -6.40 -9.14
C LYS A 102 -6.91 -5.16 -8.25
N ARG A 103 -6.43 -5.30 -7.01
CA ARG A 103 -6.26 -4.17 -6.08
C ARG A 103 -5.18 -3.19 -6.54
N LEU A 104 -4.04 -3.71 -7.00
CA LEU A 104 -2.98 -2.89 -7.60
C LEU A 104 -3.50 -2.10 -8.81
N LYS A 105 -4.25 -2.75 -9.71
CA LYS A 105 -4.89 -2.07 -10.84
C LYS A 105 -5.85 -0.98 -10.38
N ASN A 106 -6.64 -1.20 -9.33
CA ASN A 106 -7.54 -0.17 -8.81
C ASN A 106 -6.78 1.05 -8.27
N ILE A 107 -5.66 0.85 -7.57
CA ILE A 107 -4.78 1.94 -7.13
C ILE A 107 -4.27 2.72 -8.35
N LEU A 108 -3.71 2.01 -9.34
CA LEU A 108 -3.26 2.62 -10.59
C LEU A 108 -4.37 3.46 -11.25
N MET A 109 -5.55 2.89 -11.49
CA MET A 109 -6.62 3.60 -12.20
C MET A 109 -7.11 4.84 -11.43
N SER A 110 -7.13 4.77 -10.10
CA SER A 110 -7.56 5.90 -9.25
C SER A 110 -6.47 6.95 -9.01
N SER A 111 -5.21 6.66 -9.33
CA SER A 111 -4.10 7.62 -9.18
C SER A 111 -4.00 8.65 -10.32
N SER A 112 -4.86 8.54 -11.34
CA SER A 112 -4.84 9.46 -12.49
C SER A 112 -5.04 10.91 -12.04
N GLY A 113 -4.14 11.79 -12.49
CA GLY A 113 -4.13 13.21 -12.14
C GLY A 113 -3.46 13.56 -10.81
N MET A 114 -2.92 12.58 -10.07
CA MET A 114 -2.07 12.86 -8.89
C MET A 114 -0.68 13.33 -9.32
N GLY A 115 -0.06 14.19 -8.49
CA GLY A 115 1.22 14.81 -8.79
C GLY A 115 2.44 13.88 -8.82
N TRP A 116 3.61 14.48 -9.06
CA TRP A 116 4.94 13.87 -8.92
C TRP A 116 5.23 12.64 -9.79
N GLY A 117 4.53 12.50 -10.92
CA GLY A 117 4.69 11.32 -11.79
C GLY A 117 4.24 10.02 -11.12
N TYR A 118 3.49 10.09 -10.01
CA TYR A 118 3.03 8.93 -9.25
C TYR A 118 2.25 7.96 -10.14
N HIS A 119 1.28 8.47 -10.90
CA HIS A 119 0.49 7.67 -11.82
C HIS A 119 1.36 6.96 -12.87
N ASP A 120 2.31 7.68 -13.47
CA ASP A 120 3.15 7.16 -14.55
C ASP A 120 4.05 6.02 -14.06
N MET A 121 4.62 6.15 -12.86
CA MET A 121 5.41 5.08 -12.24
C MET A 121 4.55 3.85 -11.93
N LEU A 122 3.36 4.03 -11.36
CA LEU A 122 2.44 2.91 -11.13
C LEU A 122 2.04 2.22 -12.44
N TYR A 123 1.85 2.98 -13.51
CA TYR A 123 1.48 2.48 -14.83
C TYR A 123 2.61 1.60 -15.39
N GLU A 124 3.83 2.14 -15.43
CA GLU A 124 5.02 1.42 -15.89
C GLU A 124 5.23 0.12 -15.10
N ASP A 125 5.26 0.21 -13.77
CA ASP A 125 5.51 -0.93 -12.90
C ASP A 125 4.43 -2.02 -13.06
N TYR A 126 3.15 -1.63 -13.14
CA TYR A 126 2.05 -2.56 -13.25
C TYR A 126 2.06 -3.32 -14.58
N TYR A 127 2.13 -2.58 -15.71
CA TYR A 127 2.05 -3.20 -17.03
C TYR A 127 3.33 -3.93 -17.44
N SER A 128 4.48 -3.57 -16.85
CA SER A 128 5.72 -4.36 -16.97
C SER A 128 5.59 -5.74 -16.29
N ALA A 129 4.94 -5.79 -15.12
CA ALA A 129 4.80 -7.03 -14.36
C ALA A 129 3.60 -7.91 -14.74
N PHE A 130 2.51 -7.30 -15.23
CA PHE A 130 1.26 -7.97 -15.58
C PHE A 130 0.81 -7.59 -16.99
N PRO A 131 1.52 -8.08 -18.02
CA PRO A 131 1.13 -7.85 -19.41
C PRO A 131 -0.25 -8.48 -19.70
N GLU A 132 -0.95 -7.93 -20.69
CA GLU A 132 -2.26 -8.41 -21.16
C GLU A 132 -2.21 -9.81 -21.78
#